data_AF-A0A7V9ZEC2-F1
#
_entry.id   AF-A0A7V9ZEC2-F1
#
_cell.length_a   1.000
_cell.length_b   1.000
_cell.length_c   1.000
_cell.angle_alpha   90.00
_cell.angle_beta   90.00
_cell.angle_gamma   90.00
#
_symmetry.space_group_name_H-M   'P 1'
#
loop_
_entity.id
_entity.type
_entity.pdbx_description
1 polymer ?
#
loop_
_entity_poly.entity_id
_entity_poly.type
_entity_poly.pdbx_seq_one_letter_code
_entity_poly.pdbx_strand_id
1 'polypeptide(L)' 'MSVFGSYSRYYDLLYRDKDYAAESAYVASLLAVHAPGARSILEIGCGTGAHAAELS' A
#
# COMPACT_ATOMS: atom_id res chain seq x y z
N MET A 1 -8.09 18.81 6.93
CA MET A 1 -8.40 18.56 5.50
C MET A 1 -9.77 17.91 5.41
N SER A 2 -10.82 18.64 5.02
CA SER A 2 -12.21 18.15 5.08
C SER A 2 -12.60 17.21 3.93
N VAL A 3 -11.89 17.22 2.80
CA VAL A 3 -12.20 16.42 1.60
C VAL A 3 -12.15 14.91 1.84
N PHE A 4 -11.24 14.43 2.68
CA PHE A 4 -11.08 13.00 2.94
C PHE A 4 -11.94 12.48 4.10
N GLY A 5 -12.63 13.35 4.86
CA GLY A 5 -13.26 12.96 6.12
C GLY A 5 -14.39 11.93 5.99
N SER A 6 -15.39 12.22 5.14
CA SER A 6 -16.48 11.27 4.90
C SER A 6 -16.08 10.15 3.93
N TYR A 7 -15.17 10.46 3.00
CA TYR A 7 -14.70 9.52 1.98
C TYR A 7 -13.85 8.39 2.56
N SER A 8 -12.96 8.68 3.50
CA SER A 8 -12.07 7.67 4.10
C SER A 8 -12.83 6.53 4.77
N ARG A 9 -14.01 6.82 5.33
CA ARG A 9 -14.88 5.82 5.98
C ARG A 9 -15.37 4.71 5.04
N TYR A 10 -15.41 4.98 3.74
CA TYR A 10 -15.86 4.04 2.72
C TYR A 10 -14.75 3.64 1.76
N TYR A 11 -13.50 4.06 2.01
CA TYR A 11 -12.39 3.86 1.09
C TYR A 11 -12.16 2.39 0.79
N ASP A 12 -12.00 1.58 1.84
CA ASP A 12 -11.76 0.14 1.68
C ASP A 12 -12.99 -0.58 1.13
N LEU A 13 -14.20 -0.06 1.35
CA LEU A 13 -15.41 -0.60 0.74
C LEU A 13 -15.43 -0.36 -0.78
N LEU A 14 -15.04 0.85 -1.20
CA LEU A 14 -14.98 1.22 -2.61
C LEU A 14 -13.87 0.46 -3.35
N TYR A 15 -12.73 0.22 -2.69
CA TYR A 15 -11.58 -0.50 -3.23
C TYR A 15 -11.48 -1.95 -2.76
N ARG A 16 -12.60 -2.55 -2.34
CA ARG A 16 -12.61 -3.90 -1.76
C ARG A 16 -12.06 -4.98 -2.69
N ASP A 17 -12.17 -4.76 -4.00
CA ASP A 17 -11.75 -5.71 -5.04
C ASP A 17 -10.35 -5.39 -5.58
N LYS A 18 -9.70 -4.34 -5.05
CA LYS A 18 -8.30 -4.02 -5.39
C LYS A 18 -7.40 -5.07 -4.74
N ASP A 19 -6.58 -5.70 -5.57
CA ASP A 19 -5.65 -6.73 -5.13
C ASP A 19 -4.36 -6.11 -4.57
N TYR A 20 -4.46 -5.62 -3.33
CA TYR A 20 -3.34 -5.02 -2.61
C TYR A 20 -2.16 -5.99 -2.49
N ALA A 21 -2.44 -7.29 -2.33
CA ALA A 21 -1.41 -8.33 -2.20
C ALA A 21 -0.62 -8.48 -3.50
N ALA A 22 -1.29 -8.60 -4.65
CA ALA A 22 -0.60 -8.74 -5.94
C ALA A 22 0.22 -7.49 -6.30
N GLU A 23 -0.31 -6.29 -6.05
CA GLU A 23 0.42 -5.04 -6.28
C GLU A 23 1.66 -4.92 -5.38
N SER A 24 1.53 -5.25 -4.10
CA SER A 24 2.64 -5.27 -3.15
C SER A 24 3.68 -6.33 -3.50
N ALA A 25 3.26 -7.52 -3.92
CA ALA A 25 4.17 -8.58 -4.37
C ALA A 25 4.98 -8.16 -5.60
N TYR A 26 4.38 -7.43 -6.52
CA TYR A 26 5.10 -6.86 -7.66
C TYR A 26 6.21 -5.90 -7.21
N VAL A 27 5.91 -4.97 -6.30
CA VAL A 27 6.92 -4.03 -5.77
C VAL A 27 8.02 -4.78 -5.00
N ALA A 28 7.65 -5.76 -4.17
CA ALA A 28 8.61 -6.60 -3.46
C ALA A 28 9.57 -7.33 -4.40
N SER A 29 9.08 -7.81 -5.55
CA SER A 29 9.92 -8.45 -6.56
C SER A 29 10.96 -7.50 -7.15
N LEU A 30 10.59 -6.23 -7.38
CA LEU A 30 11.53 -5.20 -7.85
C LEU A 30 12.57 -4.84 -6.79
N LEU A 31 12.16 -4.76 -5.51
CA LEU A 31 13.09 -4.52 -4.41
C LEU A 31 14.09 -5.66 -4.27
N ALA A 32 13.67 -6.92 -4.45
CA ALA A 32 14.58 -8.06 -4.42
C ALA A 32 15.66 -7.99 -5.52
N VAL A 33 15.33 -7.43 -6.70
CA VAL A 33 16.27 -7.29 -7.82
C VAL A 33 17.18 -6.07 -7.65
N HIS A 34 16.60 -4.92 -7.29
CA HIS A 34 17.30 -3.64 -7.33
C HIS A 34 17.89 -3.19 -5.99
N ALA A 35 17.35 -3.71 -4.88
CA ALA A 35 17.76 -3.36 -3.52
C ALA A 35 17.66 -4.56 -2.55
N PRO A 36 18.32 -5.71 -2.82
CA PRO A 36 18.17 -6.94 -2.04
C PRO A 36 18.55 -6.82 -0.56
N GLY A 37 19.30 -5.77 -0.19
CA GLY A 37 19.69 -5.49 1.20
C GLY A 37 18.85 -4.41 1.89
N ALA A 38 17.76 -3.94 1.28
CA ALA A 38 16.89 -2.95 1.88
C ALA A 38 16.28 -3.49 3.18
N ARG A 39 16.31 -2.68 4.24
CA ARG A 39 15.81 -3.06 5.58
C ARG A 39 14.61 -2.23 6.04
N SER A 40 14.25 -1.22 5.28
CA SER A 40 13.18 -0.28 5.60
C SER A 40 12.59 0.29 4.33
N ILE A 41 11.27 0.43 4.29
CA ILE A 41 10.50 1.01 3.19
C ILE A 41 9.69 2.17 3.77
N LEU A 42 9.59 3.27 3.02
CA LEU A 42 8.72 4.40 3.34
C LEU A 42 7.64 4.51 2.27
N GLU A 43 6.38 4.33 2.65
CA GLU A 43 5.23 4.56 1.78
C GLU A 43 4.72 5.99 1.95
N ILE A 44 4.82 6.80 0.89
CA ILE A 44 4.34 8.18 0.90
C ILE A 44 2.90 8.21 0.40
N GLY A 45 1.98 8.76 1.20
CA GLY A 45 0.57 8.82 0.85
C GLY A 45 -0.15 7.48 1.02
N CYS A 46 0.18 6.72 2.06
CA CYS A 46 -0.26 5.35 2.29
C CYS A 46 -1.78 5.12 2.43
N GLY A 47 -2.60 6.18 2.46
CA GLY A 47 -4.05 6.05 2.58
C GLY A 47 -4.45 5.29 3.84
N THR A 48 -5.09 4.13 3.66
CA THR A 48 -5.49 3.23 4.76
C THR A 48 -4.37 2.29 5.24
N GLY A 49 -3.21 2.31 4.57
CA GLY A 49 -2.04 1.50 4.93
C GLY A 49 -2.07 0.07 4.41
N ALA A 50 -2.99 -0.26 3.51
CA ALA A 50 -3.16 -1.63 2.99
C ALA A 50 -1.89 -2.18 2.31
N HIS A 51 -1.19 -1.38 1.50
CA HIS A 51 0.06 -1.84 0.87
C HIS A 51 1.19 -2.04 1.88
N ALA A 52 1.36 -1.12 2.84
CA ALA A 52 2.33 -1.29 3.92
C ALA A 52 2.08 -2.56 4.74
N ALA A 53 0.82 -2.93 4.98
CA ALA A 53 0.46 -4.16 5.68
C ALA A 53 0.83 -5.43 4.89
N GLU A 54 0.77 -5.39 3.57
CA GLU A 54 1.20 -6.50 2.70
C GLU A 54 2.73 -6.58 2.53
N LEU A 55 3.44 -5.48 2.78
CA LEU A 55 4.90 -5.35 2.65
C LEU A 55 5.67 -5.48 3.97
N SER A 56 4.96 -5.69 5.10
CA SER A 56 5.55 -5.77 6.45
C SER A 56 6.19 -7.11 6.77
#